data_AF-A0A0F6ALD2-F1
#
_entry.id   AF-A0A0F6ALD2-F1
#
_cell.length_a   1.000
_cell.length_b   1.000
_cell.length_c   1.000
_cell.angle_alpha   90.00
_cell.angle_beta   90.00
_cell.angle_gamma   90.00
#
_symmetry.space_group_name_H-M   'P 1'
#
loop_
_entity.id
_entity.type
_entity.pdbx_description
1 polymer ?
#
loop_
_entity_poly.entity_id
_entity_poly.type
_entity_poly.pdbx_seq_one_letter_code
_entity_poly.pdbx_strand_id
1 'polypeptide(L)'
;MIARWGGEEFLILCPETKLNEAVSLAERIRTKIEKEVFENGLNVTVSIGVCEMKDHETIDDLLKEADDNLYLAKQRGKNRVIGR
;
A
#
# COMPACT_ATOMS: atom_id res chain seq x y z
N MET A 1 9.69 2.53 7.87
CA MET A 1 9.42 1.42 8.83
C MET A 1 8.41 0.47 8.20
N ILE A 2 8.50 -0.83 8.45
CA ILE A 2 7.52 -1.83 7.99
C ILE A 2 6.96 -2.55 9.22
N ALA A 3 5.65 -2.72 9.28
CA ALA A 3 4.98 -3.43 10.36
C ALA A 3 3.89 -4.37 9.81
N ARG A 4 3.66 -5.49 10.51
CA ARG A 4 2.48 -6.33 10.28
C ARG A 4 1.34 -5.73 11.10
N TRP A 5 0.27 -5.33 10.42
CA TRP A 5 -0.86 -4.63 11.04
C TRP A 5 -1.89 -5.62 11.62
N GLY A 6 -2.15 -6.69 10.89
CA GLY A 6 -3.06 -7.78 11.27
C GLY A 6 -3.05 -8.85 10.19
N GLY A 7 -3.52 -10.07 10.49
CA GLY A 7 -3.69 -11.17 9.52
C GLY A 7 -2.67 -11.17 8.36
N GLU A 8 -3.11 -10.68 7.21
CA GLU A 8 -2.39 -10.58 5.94
C GLU A 8 -2.11 -9.11 5.50
N GLU A 9 -2.21 -8.16 6.43
CA GLU A 9 -2.05 -6.73 6.22
C GLU A 9 -0.73 -6.19 6.77
N PHE A 10 -0.11 -5.30 5.99
CA PHE A 10 1.17 -4.66 6.30
C PHE A 10 1.07 -3.15 6.14
N LEU A 11 1.76 -2.42 7.03
CA LEU A 11 1.92 -0.97 6.95
C LEU A 11 3.36 -0.61 6.64
N ILE A 12 3.53 0.40 5.79
CA ILE A 12 4.83 0.99 5.46
C ILE A 12 4.75 2.49 5.78
N LEU A 13 5.57 2.95 6.71
CA LEU A 13 5.73 4.36 7.00
C LEU A 13 6.97 4.91 6.29
N CYS A 14 6.76 6.00 5.56
CA CYS A 14 7.76 6.70 4.76
C CYS A 14 7.92 8.13 5.29
N PRO A 15 8.84 8.36 6.26
CA PRO A 15 9.12 9.71 6.76
C PRO A 15 9.59 10.63 5.63
N GLU A 16 9.25 11.91 5.70
CA GLU A 16 9.74 12.95 4.78
C GLU A 16 9.51 12.61 3.29
N THR A 17 8.46 11.84 2.99
CA THR A 17 8.17 11.35 1.64
C THR A 17 6.86 11.94 1.16
N LYS A 18 6.87 12.53 -0.03
CA LYS A 18 5.65 13.08 -0.65
C LYS A 18 4.79 11.98 -1.25
N LEU A 19 3.50 12.25 -1.45
CA LEU A 19 2.55 11.29 -2.00
C LEU A 19 3.03 10.62 -3.31
N ASN A 20 3.53 11.40 -4.27
CA ASN A 20 4.00 10.89 -5.56
C ASN A 20 5.21 9.94 -5.44
N GLU A 21 6.11 10.22 -4.50
CA GLU A 21 7.27 9.38 -4.19
C GLU A 21 6.82 8.09 -3.51
N ALA A 22 5.88 8.19 -2.56
CA ALA A 22 5.30 7.04 -1.86
C ALA A 22 4.53 6.12 -2.83
N VAL A 23 3.75 6.69 -3.77
CA VAL A 23 3.07 5.93 -4.82
C VAL A 23 4.08 5.24 -5.74
N SER A 24 5.17 5.93 -6.10
CA SER A 24 6.25 5.32 -6.91
C SER A 24 6.93 4.16 -6.19
N LEU A 25 7.15 4.28 -4.88
CA LEU A 25 7.66 3.19 -4.05
C LEU A 25 6.68 2.01 -3.98
N ALA A 26 5.40 2.29 -3.76
CA ALA A 26 4.35 1.28 -3.72
C ALA A 26 4.25 0.52 -5.04
N GLU A 27 4.33 1.19 -6.19
CA GLU A 27 4.30 0.55 -7.51
C GLU A 27 5.51 -0.36 -7.74
N ARG A 28 6.69 0.06 -7.26
CA ARG A 28 7.89 -0.80 -7.30
C ARG A 28 7.70 -2.06 -6.46
N ILE A 29 7.12 -1.94 -5.26
CA ILE A 29 6.83 -3.08 -4.38
C ILE A 29 5.81 -4.01 -5.04
N ARG A 30 4.69 -3.48 -5.51
CA ARG A 30 3.62 -4.22 -6.19
C ARG A 30 4.16 -5.00 -7.38
N THR A 31 4.92 -4.34 -8.24
CA THR A 31 5.51 -4.94 -9.46
C THR A 31 6.56 -6.00 -9.12
N LYS A 32 7.33 -5.81 -8.04
CA LYS A 32 8.30 -6.82 -7.61
C LYS A 32 7.59 -8.07 -7.08
N ILE A 33 6.53 -7.90 -6.29
CA ILE A 33 5.74 -9.01 -5.74
C ILE A 33 5.02 -9.78 -6.86
N GLU A 34 4.39 -9.11 -7.83
CA GLU A 34 3.64 -9.81 -8.89
C GLU A 34 4.53 -10.68 -9.79
N LYS A 35 5.81 -10.32 -9.91
CA LYS A 35 6.80 -11.00 -10.76
C LYS A 35 7.55 -12.11 -10.03
N GLU A 36 7.48 -12.11 -8.71
CA GLU A 36 8.16 -13.10 -7.89
C GLU A 36 7.34 -14.39 -7.83
N VAL A 37 7.99 -15.51 -8.12
CA VAL A 37 7.42 -16.84 -7.90
C VAL A 37 7.89 -17.29 -6.52
N PHE A 38 6.97 -17.31 -5.56
CA PHE A 38 7.28 -17.69 -4.19
C PHE A 38 7.42 -19.21 -4.04
N GLU A 39 7.85 -19.66 -2.86
CA GLU A 39 8.01 -21.08 -2.54
C GLU A 39 6.77 -21.90 -2.95
N ASN A 40 7.01 -23.11 -3.46
CA ASN A 40 5.99 -24.01 -4.02
C ASN A 40 5.32 -23.50 -5.32
N GLY A 41 5.89 -22.51 -6.00
CA GLY A 41 5.38 -22.01 -7.28
C GLY A 41 4.19 -21.06 -7.14
N LEU A 42 4.01 -20.45 -5.96
CA LEU A 42 2.91 -19.55 -5.68
C LEU A 42 3.15 -18.18 -6.29
N ASN A 43 2.20 -17.71 -7.11
CA ASN A 43 2.15 -16.34 -7.58
C ASN A 43 1.17 -15.56 -6.71
N VAL A 44 1.67 -14.58 -5.97
CA VAL A 44 0.85 -13.68 -5.16
C VAL A 44 0.91 -12.27 -5.70
N THR A 45 -0.12 -11.49 -5.41
CA THR A 45 -0.19 -10.07 -5.76
C THR A 45 -0.58 -9.27 -4.53
N VAL A 46 -0.35 -7.96 -4.56
CA VAL A 46 -0.72 -7.06 -3.47
C VAL A 46 -1.50 -5.86 -4.01
N SER A 47 -2.49 -5.41 -3.25
CA SER A 47 -3.12 -4.11 -3.43
C SER A 47 -2.61 -3.16 -2.36
N ILE A 48 -2.34 -1.91 -2.70
CA ILE A 48 -1.72 -0.95 -1.77
C ILE A 48 -2.53 0.35 -1.81
N GLY A 49 -2.97 0.81 -0.64
CA GLY A 49 -3.47 2.16 -0.42
C GLY A 49 -2.35 3.06 0.09
N VAL A 50 -2.25 4.27 -0.46
CA VAL A 50 -1.22 5.26 -0.12
C VAL A 50 -1.90 6.59 0.21
N CYS A 51 -1.36 7.31 1.19
CA CYS A 51 -1.84 8.62 1.64
C CYS A 51 -0.64 9.41 2.21
N GLU A 52 -0.78 10.74 2.32
CA GLU A 52 0.25 11.64 2.85
C GLU A 52 -0.31 12.38 4.07
N MET A 53 0.48 12.50 5.15
CA MET A 53 0.06 13.19 6.40
C MET A 53 -0.38 14.64 6.20
N LYS A 54 0.05 15.28 5.11
CA LYS A 54 -0.21 16.69 4.84
C LYS A 54 -1.70 17.06 4.89
N ASP A 55 -2.58 16.13 4.51
CA ASP A 55 -4.02 16.36 4.42
C ASP A 55 -4.80 15.87 5.65
N HIS A 56 -4.09 15.48 6.72
CA HIS A 56 -4.69 14.89 7.92
C HIS A 56 -4.21 15.57 9.22
N GLU A 57 -5.15 15.78 10.14
CA GLU A 57 -4.84 16.30 11.47
C GLU A 57 -4.41 15.19 12.44
N THR A 58 -4.84 13.95 12.20
CA THR A 58 -4.58 12.80 13.07
C THR A 58 -4.05 11.59 12.32
N ILE A 59 -3.37 10.70 13.06
CA ILE A 59 -2.91 9.42 12.52
C ILE A 59 -4.10 8.52 12.16
N ASP A 60 -5.20 8.59 12.91
CA ASP A 60 -6.39 7.78 12.64
C ASP A 60 -7.04 8.16 11.30
N ASP A 61 -7.09 9.46 10.97
CA ASP A 61 -7.58 9.92 9.67
C ASP A 61 -6.68 9.46 8.52
N LEU A 62 -5.36 9.53 8.72
CA LEU A 62 -4.38 9.03 7.76
C LEU A 62 -4.54 7.52 7.51
N LEU A 63 -4.66 6.73 8.58
CA LEU A 63 -4.83 5.28 8.48
C LEU A 63 -6.15 4.91 7.81
N LYS A 64 -7.22 5.65 8.11
CA LYS A 64 -8.52 5.47 7.48
C LYS A 64 -8.46 5.75 5.98
N GLU A 65 -7.79 6.81 5.55
CA GLU A 65 -7.63 7.08 4.12
C GLU A 65 -6.76 6.02 3.42
N ALA A 66 -5.69 5.55 4.06
CA ALA A 66 -4.90 4.43 3.54
C ALA A 66 -5.77 3.18 3.30
N ASP A 67 -6.66 2.86 4.26
CA ASP A 67 -7.58 1.73 4.16
C ASP A 67 -8.64 1.94 3.08
N ASP A 68 -9.24 3.14 2.98
CA ASP A 68 -10.19 3.49 1.92
C ASP A 68 -9.56 3.36 0.54
N ASN A 69 -8.31 3.83 0.38
CA ASN A 69 -7.57 3.71 -0.87
C ASN A 69 -7.21 2.23 -1.17
N LEU A 70 -6.86 1.43 -0.16
CA LEU A 70 -6.65 -0.02 -0.29
C LEU A 70 -7.94 -0.75 -0.71
N TYR A 71 -9.07 -0.39 -0.08
CA TYR A 71 -10.37 -0.94 -0.40
C TYR A 71 -10.77 -0.63 -1.85
N LEU A 72 -10.58 0.62 -2.29
CA LEU A 72 -10.77 1.02 -3.68
C LEU A 72 -9.85 0.24 -4.64
N ALA A 73 -8.61 -0.05 -4.24
CA ALA A 73 -7.68 -0.84 -5.03
C ALA A 73 -8.19 -2.27 -5.22
N LYS A 74 -8.75 -2.87 -4.15
CA LYS A 74 -9.40 -4.18 -4.19
C LYS A 74 -10.65 -4.15 -5.08
N GLN A 75 -11.51 -3.14 -4.95
CA GLN A 75 -12.73 -3.00 -5.75
C GLN A 75 -12.45 -2.80 -7.25
N ARG A 76 -11.38 -2.09 -7.61
CA ARG A 76 -11.04 -1.84 -9.02
C ARG A 76 -10.33 -3.00 -9.72
N GLY A 77 -10.26 -4.18 -9.11
CA GLY A 77 -9.71 -5.40 -9.72
C GLY A 77 -8.40 -5.89 -9.10
N LYS A 78 -8.06 -5.43 -7.88
CA LYS A 78 -6.86 -5.84 -7.13
C LYS A 78 -5.55 -5.53 -7.88
N ASN A 79 -4.42 -6.03 -7.37
CA ASN A 79 -3.06 -5.89 -7.90
C ASN A 79 -2.75 -4.47 -8.43
N ARG A 80 -2.95 -3.45 -7.58
CA ARG A 80 -2.81 -2.03 -7.96
C ARG A 80 -2.52 -1.14 -6.77
N VAL A 81 -1.98 0.02 -7.06
CA VAL A 81 -1.82 1.12 -6.09
C VAL A 81 -2.93 2.15 -6.29
N ILE A 82 -3.48 2.66 -5.20
CA ILE A 82 -4.27 3.88 -5.20
C ILE A 82 -3.66 4.81 -4.15
N GLY A 83 -3.25 5.99 -4.60
CA GLY A 83 -2.91 7.12 -3.74
C GLY A 83 -3.42 8.37 -4.44
N ARG A 84 -4.16 9.19 -3.71
CA ARG A 84 -4.77 10.43 -4.19
C ARG A 84 -4.50 11.53 -3.20
#